data_AF-A0A1H7QAX0-F1
#
_entry.id   AF-A0A1H7QAX0-F1
#
_cell.length_a   1.000
_cell.length_b   1.000
_cell.length_c   1.000
_cell.angle_alpha   90.00
_cell.angle_beta   90.00
_cell.angle_gamma   90.00
#
_symmetry.space_group_name_H-M   'P 1'
#
loop_
_entity.id
_entity.type
_entity.pdbx_description
1 polymer ?
#
loop_
_entity_poly.entity_id
_entity_poly.type
_entity_poly.pdbx_seq_one_letter_code
_entity_poly.pdbx_strand_id
1 'polypeptide(L)' 'MFAFISVLLMGLALIGIGIYAIRNPYSWWFRRTGDDTEPSDLRIWYLKLMGKATIAFGAIVILMSFQHL' A
#
# COMPACT_ATOMS: atom_id res chain seq x y z
N MET A 1 4.76 7.43 -23.47
CA MET A 1 3.34 7.70 -23.15
C MET A 1 2.60 6.55 -22.48
N PHE A 2 2.42 5.37 -23.09
CA PHE A 2 1.69 4.25 -22.43
C PHE A 2 2.35 3.80 -21.13
N ALA A 3 3.66 3.52 -21.17
CA ALA A 3 4.43 3.12 -19.98
C ALA A 3 4.35 4.15 -18.83
N PHE A 4 4.41 5.45 -19.15
CA PHE A 4 4.22 6.51 -18.18
C PHE A 4 2.87 6.40 -17.44
N ILE A 5 1.77 6.32 -18.20
CA ILE A 5 0.42 6.23 -17.63
C ILE A 5 0.26 4.97 -16.77
N SER A 6 0.75 3.82 -17.25
CA SER A 6 0.69 2.56 -16.51
C SER A 6 1.45 2.62 -15.18
N VAL A 7 2.67 3.15 -15.19
CA VAL A 7 3.50 3.26 -13.99
C VAL A 7 2.93 4.28 -13.01
N LEU A 8 2.39 5.40 -13.50
CA LEU A 8 1.74 6.41 -12.68
C LEU A 8 0.49 5.85 -11.98
N LEU A 9 -0.37 5.11 -12.70
CA LEU A 9 -1.53 4.45 -12.12
C LEU A 9 -1.12 3.40 -11.07
N MET A 10 -0.06 2.63 -11.33
CA MET A 10 0.48 1.66 -10.37
C MET A 10 0.95 2.35 -9.08
N GLY A 11 1.65 3.48 -9.19
CA GLY A 11 2.08 4.27 -8.04
C GLY A 11 0.91 4.81 -7.22
N LEU A 12 -0.14 5.31 -7.88
CA LEU A 12 -1.38 5.74 -7.20
C LEU A 12 -2.09 4.58 -6.50
N ALA A 13 -2.16 3.41 -7.13
CA ALA A 13 -2.74 2.22 -6.53
C ALA A 13 -1.97 1.78 -5.26
N LEU A 14 -0.64 1.82 -5.29
CA LEU A 14 0.21 1.53 -4.12
C LEU A 14 -0.05 2.51 -2.98
N ILE A 15 -0.14 3.81 -3.27
CA ILE A 15 -0.49 4.82 -2.27
C ILE A 15 -1.88 4.55 -1.68
N GLY A 16 -2.86 4.24 -2.52
CA GLY A 16 -4.22 3.88 -2.10
C GLY A 16 -4.24 2.67 -1.16
N ILE A 17 -3.54 1.60 -1.51
CA ILE A 17 -3.40 0.40 -0.68
C ILE A 17 -2.74 0.73 0.66
N GLY A 18 -1.66 1.51 0.65
CA GLY A 18 -0.97 1.90 1.88
C GLY A 18 -1.84 2.76 2.81
N ILE A 19 -2.61 3.71 2.25
CA ILE A 19 -3.59 4.49 3.02
C ILE A 19 -4.68 3.59 3.59
N TYR A 20 -5.19 2.65 2.78
CA TYR A 20 -6.21 1.70 3.22
C TYR A 20 -5.72 0.80 4.35
N ALA A 21 -4.46 0.33 4.29
CA ALA A 21 -3.82 -0.44 5.35
C ALA A 21 -3.71 0.33 6.68
N ILE A 22 -3.40 1.64 6.62
CA ILE A 22 -3.29 2.48 7.82
C ILE A 22 -4.67 2.76 8.42
N ARG A 23 -5.66 3.07 7.58
CA ARG A 23 -7.01 3.47 8.02
C ARG A 23 -7.89 2.29 8.44
N ASN A 24 -7.74 1.14 7.79
CA ASN A 24 -8.58 -0.04 7.99
C ASN A 24 -7.73 -1.29 8.28
N PRO A 25 -6.93 -1.30 9.36
CA PRO A 25 -6.00 -2.41 9.63
C PRO A 25 -6.69 -3.74 9.96
N TYR A 26 -7.97 -3.70 10.35
CA TYR A 26 -8.81 -4.86 10.63
C TYR A 26 -9.56 -5.38 9.39
N SER A 27 -9.38 -4.77 8.22
CA SER A 27 -10.05 -5.20 6.99
C SER A 27 -9.70 -6.66 6.66
N TRP A 28 -10.66 -7.37 6.07
CA TRP A 28 -10.47 -8.75 5.61
C TRP A 28 -9.29 -8.88 4.64
N TRP A 29 -8.96 -7.83 3.89
CA TRP A 29 -7.78 -7.76 3.01
C TRP A 29 -6.45 -8.02 3.72
N PHE A 30 -6.38 -7.71 5.02
CA PHE A 30 -5.18 -7.85 5.83
C PHE A 30 -5.30 -8.98 6.86
N ARG A 31 -6.43 -9.70 6.91
CA ARG A 31 -6.60 -10.88 7.75
C ARG A 31 -5.83 -12.06 7.15
N ARG A 32 -5.39 -12.96 8.04
CA ARG A 32 -4.70 -14.19 7.61
C ARG A 32 -5.78 -15.23 7.35
N THR A 33 -5.68 -15.97 6.26
CA THR A 33 -6.67 -17.00 5.93
C THR A 33 -6.68 -18.06 7.04
N GLY A 34 -7.86 -18.32 7.62
CA GLY A 34 -8.04 -19.32 8.69
C GLY A 34 -7.73 -18.83 10.11
N ASP A 35 -7.46 -17.53 10.30
CA ASP A 35 -7.24 -16.94 11.62
C ASP A 35 -8.45 -16.08 12.01
N ASP A 36 -9.38 -16.67 12.76
CA ASP A 36 -10.54 -15.98 13.32
C ASP A 36 -10.18 -15.12 14.54
N THR A 37 -8.93 -15.21 15.00
CA THR A 37 -8.42 -14.44 16.14
C THR A 37 -8.30 -12.95 15.79
N GLU A 38 -8.59 -12.10 16.78
CA GLU A 38 -8.44 -10.65 16.64
C GLU A 38 -6.95 -10.30 16.41
N PRO A 39 -6.62 -9.40 15.48
CA PRO A 39 -5.22 -9.04 15.21
C PRO A 39 -4.54 -8.47 16.45
N SER A 40 -3.36 -8.98 16.79
CA SER A 40 -2.57 -8.42 17.89
C SER A 40 -2.15 -6.98 17.64
N ASP A 41 -1.96 -6.20 18.70
CA ASP A 41 -1.51 -4.80 18.63
C ASP A 41 -0.19 -4.66 17.86
N LEU A 42 0.73 -5.61 18.04
CA LEU A 42 2.00 -5.66 17.31
C LEU A 42 1.77 -5.80 15.80
N ARG A 43 0.81 -6.64 15.39
CA ARG A 43 0.46 -6.83 13.99
C ARG A 43 -0.19 -5.58 13.40
N ILE A 44 -1.09 -4.93 14.14
CA ILE A 44 -1.72 -3.67 13.70
C ILE A 44 -0.66 -2.58 13.54
N TRP A 45 0.27 -2.48 14.48
CA TRP A 45 1.39 -1.55 14.40
C TRP A 45 2.27 -1.82 13.18
N TYR A 46 2.63 -3.08 12.95
CA TYR A 46 3.39 -3.50 11.78
C TYR A 46 2.65 -3.18 10.47
N LEU A 47 1.34 -3.41 10.40
CA LEU A 47 0.54 -3.11 9.22
C LEU A 47 0.52 -1.60 8.91
N LYS A 48 0.42 -0.75 9.95
CA LYS A 48 0.51 0.71 9.80
C LYS A 48 1.90 1.15 9.33
N LEU A 49 2.97 0.51 9.82
CA LEU A 49 4.34 0.76 9.38
C LEU A 49 4.51 0.39 7.90
N MET A 50 4.07 -0.80 7.52
CA MET A 50 4.11 -1.27 6.13
C MET A 50 3.28 -0.38 5.22
N GLY A 51 2.08 0.05 5.64
CA GLY A 51 1.26 0.98 4.88
C GLY A 51 1.98 2.30 4.61
N LYS A 52 2.72 2.85 5.58
CA LYS A 52 3.57 4.05 5.38
C LYS A 52 4.70 3.77 4.38
N ALA A 53 5.36 2.62 4.49
CA ALA A 53 6.41 2.22 3.55
C ALA A 53 5.86 2.05 2.12
N THR A 54 4.67 1.46 1.96
CA THR A 54 4.00 1.30 0.67
C THR A 54 3.64 2.65 0.05
N ILE A 55 3.18 3.62 0.85
CA ILE A 55 2.94 4.99 0.38
C ILE A 55 4.24 5.62 -0.13
N ALA A 56 5.32 5.54 0.65
CA ALA A 56 6.62 6.09 0.27
C ALA A 56 7.14 5.44 -1.03
N PHE A 57 7.00 4.12 -1.16
CA PHE A 57 7.36 3.40 -2.37
C PHE A 57 6.50 3.82 -3.57
N GLY A 58 5.18 3.94 -3.41
CA GLY A 58 4.28 4.43 -4.46
C GLY A 58 4.65 5.84 -4.94
N ALA A 59 5.07 6.73 -4.03
CA ALA A 59 5.56 8.06 -4.39
C ALA A 59 6.86 7.99 -5.22
N ILE A 60 7.80 7.09 -4.87
CA ILE A 60 9.02 6.86 -5.66
C ILE A 60 8.67 6.32 -7.06
N VAL A 61 7.73 5.39 -7.17
CA VAL A 61 7.26 4.85 -8.46
C VAL A 61 6.68 5.95 -9.33
N ILE A 62 5.87 6.86 -8.76
CA ILE A 62 5.35 8.03 -9.48
C ILE A 62 6.49 8.92 -9.95
N LEU A 63 7.47 9.25 -9.10
CA LEU A 63 8.62 10.07 -9.48
C LEU A 63 9.42 9.44 -10.63
N MET A 64 9.68 8.14 -10.57
CA MET A 64 10.38 7.41 -11.63
C MET A 64 9.59 7.38 -12.95
N SER A 65 8.24 7.38 -12.88
CA SER A 65 7.41 7.41 -14.09
C SER A 65 7.73 8.60 -14.99
N PHE A 66 8.07 9.76 -14.41
CA PHE A 66 8.42 10.98 -15.17
C PHE A 66 9.73 10.87 -15.96
N GLN A 67 10.58 9.88 -15.71
CA GLN A 67 11.74 9.59 -16.56
C GLN A 67 11.34 9.03 -17.94
N HIS A 68 10.11 8.53 -18.07
CA HIS A 68 9.55 7.98 -19.31
C HIS A 68 8.61 8.95 -20.03
N LEU A 69 8.61 10.22 -19.60
CA LEU A 69 7.88 11.33 -20.20
C LEU A 69 8.73 11.97 -21.30
#